data_AF-A0A836BX13-F1
#
_entry.id   AF-A0A836BX13-F1
#
_cell.length_a   1.000
_cell.length_b   1.000
_cell.length_c   1.000
_cell.angle_alpha   90.00
_cell.angle_beta   90.00
_cell.angle_gamma   90.00
#
_symmetry.space_group_name_H-M   'P 1'
#
loop_
_entity.id
_entity.type
_entity.pdbx_description
1 polymer ?
#
loop_
_entity_poly.entity_id
_entity_poly.type
_entity_poly.pdbx_seq_one_letter_code
_entity_poly.pdbx_strand_id
1 'polypeptide(L)'
;MSTITDTAASAAAVTTAVSAADAANPVPADQPRQPRHAQQEPAPEGVDQSTPGQRPQRVVRRPSRVASEEDIDELLSGDESELMDRLASQLQGLSFKQQEMYGIWNPEDPEAGRRTFLEQWRQRHADRRAMVAGLADPAVPPQERMALRASYIHRWRKILFSCPTCWLLPGLCVCGRLQRFATQHTKVVIHAHHGEWGSASNSGAILGPCLEGTEVLLYNYPDHDTRLRELLADPTRTTALLWPGADSLLPSELSAIARERTGGCVTVVALDATWSNARRMQGWFPRGTLTVKLPAESTLKENKLSLLRPVRRYRGDLESGRVSTVEAVASLLLELEGDEALYRGLLDNLKIKVDACRLQKNRTLVYDTQEPQGPSNRSKWRERQAQARAAAEAGAAEAAGDGVEAAAAAAAEAGAAPSTAQAAGGSV
;
A
#
# COMPACT_ATOMS: atom_id res chain seq x y z
N MET A 1 77.02 19.49 -13.35
CA MET A 1 75.72 20.16 -13.24
C MET A 1 74.69 19.07 -12.96
N SER A 2 74.72 18.53 -11.74
CA SER A 2 73.81 18.85 -10.61
C SER A 2 72.47 18.09 -10.78
N THR A 3 72.35 16.81 -10.38
CA THR A 3 72.10 16.23 -9.04
C THR A 3 70.82 16.70 -8.32
N ILE A 4 69.93 15.73 -8.06
CA ILE A 4 69.19 15.47 -6.80
C ILE A 4 67.99 16.43 -6.53
N THR A 5 66.76 16.02 -6.14
CA THR A 5 66.32 15.04 -5.12
C THR A 5 64.84 14.66 -5.30
N ASP A 6 64.53 13.39 -5.06
CA ASP A 6 63.25 12.89 -4.53
C ASP A 6 63.08 13.35 -3.06
N THR A 7 61.84 13.68 -2.66
CA THR A 7 61.48 13.79 -1.24
C THR A 7 60.17 13.07 -0.97
N ALA A 8 60.30 11.87 -0.41
CA ALA A 8 59.24 11.13 0.26
C ALA A 8 58.89 11.82 1.59
N ALA A 9 57.60 12.06 1.83
CA ALA A 9 57.10 12.55 3.11
C ALA A 9 56.46 11.40 3.90
N SER A 10 57.05 11.19 5.07
CA SER A 10 56.73 10.23 6.13
C SER A 10 55.39 10.55 6.80
N ALA A 11 54.53 9.53 6.98
CA ALA A 11 53.40 9.58 7.91
C ALA A 11 53.68 8.59 9.04
N ALA A 12 54.00 9.15 10.21
CA ALA A 12 54.33 8.42 11.42
C ALA A 12 53.11 7.68 11.99
N ALA A 13 53.35 6.43 12.37
CA ALA A 13 52.45 5.63 13.18
C ALA A 13 52.40 6.17 14.61
N VAL A 14 51.21 6.53 15.07
CA VAL A 14 50.94 6.79 16.49
C VAL A 14 50.31 5.52 17.07
N THR A 15 51.14 4.70 17.69
CA THR A 15 50.74 3.63 18.61
C THR A 15 50.36 4.25 19.95
N THR A 16 49.07 4.25 20.27
CA THR A 16 48.59 4.53 21.64
C THR A 16 48.20 3.22 22.29
N ALA A 17 49.02 2.82 23.27
CA ALA A 17 48.73 1.72 24.19
C ALA A 17 47.52 2.09 25.07
N VAL A 18 46.53 1.20 25.15
CA VAL A 18 45.52 1.23 26.21
C VAL A 18 45.73 0.01 27.07
N SER A 19 46.11 0.29 28.32
CA SER A 19 46.39 -0.67 29.38
C SER A 19 45.14 -1.45 29.75
N ALA A 20 45.31 -2.75 29.92
CA ALA A 20 44.40 -3.62 30.62
C ALA A 20 44.47 -3.34 32.14
N ALA A 21 43.32 -3.25 32.80
CA ALA A 21 43.09 -3.70 34.17
C ALA A 21 41.58 -3.63 34.52
N ASP A 22 41.03 -4.81 34.81
CA ASP A 22 40.04 -5.12 35.84
C ASP A 22 38.66 -4.45 35.86
N ALA A 23 37.63 -5.26 35.57
CA ALA A 23 36.76 -5.79 36.63
C ALA A 23 35.73 -6.77 36.04
N ALA A 24 35.88 -8.04 36.40
CA ALA A 24 34.88 -9.07 36.18
C ALA A 24 33.61 -8.75 36.97
N ASN A 25 32.46 -8.68 36.29
CA ASN A 25 31.15 -8.68 36.92
C ASN A 25 30.40 -9.96 36.48
N PRO A 26 30.05 -10.86 37.41
CA PRO A 26 29.39 -12.11 37.07
C PRO A 26 27.95 -11.84 36.62
N VAL A 27 27.58 -12.44 35.49
CA VAL A 27 26.22 -12.52 34.97
C VAL A 27 25.37 -13.34 35.95
N PRO A 28 24.25 -12.83 36.48
CA PRO A 28 23.38 -13.64 37.33
C PRO A 28 22.66 -14.69 36.48
N ALA A 29 22.72 -15.94 36.96
CA ALA A 29 22.05 -17.09 36.39
C ALA A 29 20.54 -16.87 36.31
N ASP A 30 19.98 -17.26 35.16
CA ASP A 30 18.57 -17.22 34.81
C ASP A 30 17.78 -18.13 35.78
N GLN A 31 16.98 -17.55 36.68
CA GLN A 31 16.06 -18.31 37.52
C GLN A 31 14.80 -18.68 36.70
N PRO A 32 14.36 -19.95 36.74
CA PRO A 32 13.14 -20.36 36.04
C PRO A 32 11.92 -19.65 36.65
N ARG A 33 11.16 -18.96 35.79
CA ARG A 33 9.89 -18.34 36.17
C ARG A 33 8.92 -19.40 36.68
N GLN A 34 8.52 -19.27 37.94
CA GLN A 34 7.43 -20.06 38.50
C GLN A 34 6.09 -19.72 37.82
N PRO A 35 5.21 -20.71 37.60
CA PRO A 35 3.88 -20.49 37.05
C PRO A 35 3.01 -19.69 38.03
N ARG A 36 2.39 -18.61 37.54
CA ARG A 36 1.41 -17.85 38.32
C ARG A 36 0.15 -18.71 38.52
N HIS A 37 -0.11 -19.08 39.77
CA HIS A 37 -1.40 -19.57 40.21
C HIS A 37 -2.45 -18.47 40.02
N ALA A 38 -3.49 -18.77 39.24
CA ALA A 38 -4.67 -17.93 39.11
C ALA A 38 -5.45 -17.96 40.44
N GLN A 39 -5.51 -16.82 41.14
CA GLN A 39 -6.46 -16.62 42.21
C GLN A 39 -7.86 -16.48 41.58
N GLN A 40 -8.76 -17.40 41.94
CA GLN A 40 -10.18 -17.33 41.64
C GLN A 40 -10.84 -16.31 42.56
N GLU A 41 -11.42 -15.26 41.98
CA GLU A 41 -12.38 -14.40 42.66
C GLU A 41 -13.76 -15.09 42.72
N PRO A 42 -14.51 -14.97 43.82
CA PRO A 42 -15.83 -15.56 43.96
C PRO A 42 -16.88 -14.79 43.13
N ALA A 43 -17.77 -15.55 42.49
CA ALA A 43 -18.87 -15.03 41.68
C ALA A 43 -19.97 -14.38 42.54
N PRO A 44 -20.61 -13.28 42.09
CA PRO A 44 -21.80 -12.76 42.73
C PRO A 44 -23.04 -13.59 42.33
N GLU A 45 -23.81 -13.99 43.35
CA GLU A 45 -25.12 -14.61 43.24
C GLU A 45 -26.21 -13.61 42.77
N GLY A 46 -27.12 -14.11 41.93
CA GLY A 46 -28.48 -13.58 41.82
C GLY A 46 -28.77 -12.73 40.59
N VAL A 47 -29.11 -13.36 39.46
CA VAL A 47 -30.03 -12.78 38.46
C VAL A 47 -30.93 -13.86 37.85
N ASP A 48 -32.22 -13.55 37.98
CA ASP A 48 -33.47 -14.05 37.41
C ASP A 48 -33.40 -14.91 36.12
N GLN A 49 -34.12 -16.05 36.14
CA GLN A 49 -34.28 -16.96 35.02
C GLN A 49 -35.49 -16.57 34.17
N SER A 50 -35.27 -15.76 33.13
CA SER A 50 -36.25 -15.57 32.05
C SER A 50 -35.82 -16.32 30.79
N THR A 51 -36.75 -17.12 30.26
CA THR A 51 -36.63 -18.05 29.14
C THR A 51 -36.07 -17.41 27.84
N PRO A 52 -35.07 -17.99 27.16
CA PRO A 52 -34.58 -17.45 25.90
C PRO A 52 -35.43 -17.93 24.73
N GLY A 53 -36.13 -17.00 24.07
CA GLY A 53 -36.73 -17.21 22.76
C GLY A 53 -35.67 -17.56 21.71
N GLN A 54 -35.88 -18.67 21.00
CA GLN A 54 -35.01 -19.14 19.92
C GLN A 54 -34.92 -18.07 18.82
N ARG A 55 -33.75 -17.44 18.67
CA ARG A 55 -33.43 -16.63 17.50
C ARG A 55 -33.23 -17.56 16.30
N PRO A 56 -33.86 -17.28 15.14
CA PRO A 56 -33.63 -18.05 13.93
C PRO A 56 -32.16 -17.99 13.56
N GLN A 57 -31.53 -19.16 13.44
CA GLN A 57 -30.15 -19.28 12.97
C GLN A 57 -30.08 -18.79 11.53
N ARG A 58 -29.64 -17.54 11.37
CA ARG A 58 -29.30 -16.99 10.06
C ARG A 58 -28.06 -17.74 9.58
N VAL A 59 -28.25 -18.71 8.68
CA VAL A 59 -27.17 -19.41 7.99
C VAL A 59 -26.37 -18.38 7.21
N VAL A 60 -25.31 -17.86 7.82
CA VAL A 60 -24.31 -17.05 7.12
C VAL A 60 -23.59 -18.03 6.19
N ARG A 61 -23.97 -18.03 4.90
CA ARG A 61 -23.20 -18.70 3.85
C ARG A 61 -21.76 -18.22 4.00
N ARG A 62 -20.86 -19.13 4.39
CA ARG A 62 -19.42 -18.83 4.42
C ARG A 62 -19.04 -18.34 3.02
N PRO A 63 -18.30 -17.23 2.90
CA PRO A 63 -17.78 -16.81 1.60
C PRO A 63 -17.00 -17.97 0.98
N SER A 64 -17.09 -18.09 -0.35
CA SER A 64 -16.50 -19.17 -1.14
C SER A 64 -15.07 -19.46 -0.69
N ARG A 65 -14.73 -20.76 -0.62
CA ARG A 65 -13.36 -21.22 -0.39
C ARG A 65 -12.40 -20.40 -1.26
N VAL A 66 -11.32 -19.91 -0.66
CA VAL A 66 -10.17 -19.42 -1.41
C VAL A 66 -9.77 -20.57 -2.33
N ALA A 67 -9.76 -20.31 -3.65
CA ALA A 67 -9.36 -21.29 -4.65
C ALA A 67 -8.02 -21.93 -4.24
N SER A 68 -7.93 -23.25 -4.35
CA SER A 68 -6.69 -23.98 -4.10
C SER A 68 -5.61 -23.53 -5.09
N GLU A 69 -4.32 -23.81 -4.83
CA GLU A 69 -3.28 -23.50 -5.83
C GLU A 69 -3.49 -24.32 -7.11
N GLU A 70 -4.01 -25.54 -7.00
CA GLU A 70 -4.39 -26.40 -8.12
C GLU A 70 -5.53 -25.76 -8.95
N ASP A 71 -6.54 -25.18 -8.29
CA ASP A 71 -7.64 -24.47 -8.98
C ASP A 71 -7.12 -23.25 -9.77
N ILE A 72 -6.06 -22.59 -9.28
CA ILE A 72 -5.45 -21.44 -9.94
C ILE A 72 -4.61 -21.90 -11.14
N ASP A 73 -3.89 -23.01 -11.02
CA ASP A 73 -3.08 -23.55 -12.11
C ASP A 73 -3.95 -24.10 -13.25
N GLU A 74 -5.05 -24.79 -12.92
CA GLU A 74 -6.06 -25.19 -13.90
C GLU A 74 -6.63 -23.97 -14.63
N LEU A 75 -7.01 -22.93 -13.87
CA LEU A 75 -7.50 -21.67 -14.40
C LEU A 75 -6.47 -20.94 -15.29
N LEU A 76 -5.18 -21.00 -14.95
CA LEU A 76 -4.08 -20.40 -15.73
C LEU A 76 -3.77 -21.16 -17.01
N SER A 77 -4.05 -22.47 -17.03
CA SER A 77 -3.79 -23.37 -18.16
C SER A 77 -4.94 -23.47 -19.19
N GLY A 78 -6.12 -22.95 -18.83
CA GLY A 78 -7.31 -22.96 -19.68
C GLY A 78 -7.26 -22.01 -20.86
N ASP A 79 -8.36 -21.99 -21.62
CA ASP A 79 -8.53 -21.10 -22.77
C ASP A 79 -8.41 -19.62 -22.36
N GLU A 80 -7.68 -18.85 -23.16
CA GLU A 80 -7.37 -17.45 -22.84
C GLU A 80 -8.63 -16.58 -22.81
N SER A 81 -9.58 -16.82 -23.71
CA SER A 81 -10.84 -16.09 -23.76
C SER A 81 -11.70 -16.38 -22.54
N GLU A 82 -11.80 -17.66 -22.13
CA GLU A 82 -12.55 -18.02 -20.94
C GLU A 82 -11.94 -17.43 -19.66
N LEU A 83 -10.61 -17.48 -19.54
CA LEU A 83 -9.88 -16.85 -18.42
C LEU A 83 -10.13 -15.34 -18.39
N MET A 84 -10.10 -14.68 -19.55
CA MET A 84 -10.41 -13.26 -19.68
C MET A 84 -11.82 -12.95 -19.24
N ASP A 85 -12.82 -13.72 -19.65
CA ASP A 85 -14.21 -13.46 -19.28
C ASP A 85 -14.43 -13.65 -17.77
N ARG A 86 -13.80 -14.68 -17.18
CA ARG A 86 -13.81 -14.88 -15.72
C ARG A 86 -13.14 -13.72 -14.99
N LEU A 87 -11.97 -13.26 -15.42
CA LEU A 87 -11.29 -12.12 -14.80
C LEU A 87 -12.06 -10.82 -15.02
N ALA A 88 -12.54 -10.55 -16.24
CA ALA A 88 -13.35 -9.39 -16.57
C ALA A 88 -14.62 -9.34 -15.72
N SER A 89 -15.25 -10.49 -15.43
CA SER A 89 -16.39 -10.56 -14.52
C SER A 89 -16.04 -10.10 -13.09
N GLN A 90 -14.84 -10.45 -12.60
CA GLN A 90 -14.33 -9.97 -11.30
C GLN A 90 -13.99 -8.47 -11.33
N LEU A 91 -13.70 -7.92 -12.50
CA LEU A 91 -13.36 -6.53 -12.74
C LEU A 91 -14.56 -5.63 -13.05
N GLN A 92 -15.79 -6.15 -13.13
CA GLN A 92 -17.01 -5.37 -13.43
C GLN A 92 -17.27 -4.20 -12.45
N GLY A 93 -16.58 -4.16 -11.31
CA GLY A 93 -16.61 -3.03 -10.38
C GLY A 93 -15.66 -1.87 -10.70
N LEU A 94 -14.74 -2.03 -11.67
CA LEU A 94 -13.77 -1.00 -12.04
C LEU A 94 -14.28 -0.11 -13.18
N SER A 95 -14.13 1.21 -13.04
CA SER A 95 -14.38 2.15 -14.14
C SER A 95 -13.31 2.02 -15.24
N PHE A 96 -13.61 2.46 -16.47
CA PHE A 96 -12.66 2.42 -17.58
C PHE A 96 -11.33 3.11 -17.24
N LYS A 97 -11.36 4.27 -16.56
CA LYS A 97 -10.16 4.97 -16.09
C LYS A 97 -9.33 4.13 -15.10
N GLN A 98 -9.99 3.29 -14.30
CA GLN A 98 -9.31 2.37 -13.38
C GLN A 98 -8.73 1.19 -14.15
N GLN A 99 -9.46 0.63 -15.10
CA GLN A 99 -8.97 -0.44 -15.97
C GLN A 99 -7.75 0.03 -16.78
N GLU A 100 -7.79 1.24 -17.32
CA GLU A 100 -6.68 1.90 -18.02
C GLU A 100 -5.46 2.12 -17.12
N MET A 101 -5.67 2.63 -15.90
CA MET A 101 -4.61 2.79 -14.89
C MET A 101 -3.86 1.47 -14.59
N TYR A 102 -4.52 0.34 -14.79
CA TYR A 102 -3.95 -1.00 -14.57
C TYR A 102 -3.51 -1.71 -15.84
N GLY A 103 -3.55 -1.04 -16.99
CA GLY A 103 -3.24 -1.64 -18.27
C GLY A 103 -4.20 -2.78 -18.65
N ILE A 104 -5.36 -2.89 -18.00
CA ILE A 104 -6.43 -3.84 -18.35
C ILE A 104 -7.13 -3.37 -19.63
N TRP A 105 -7.33 -2.07 -19.74
CA TRP A 105 -8.01 -1.45 -20.87
C TRP A 105 -7.07 -0.48 -21.56
N ASN A 106 -6.96 -0.60 -22.87
CA ASN A 106 -6.33 0.42 -23.70
C ASN A 106 -7.41 0.94 -24.67
N PRO A 107 -7.69 2.26 -24.71
CA PRO A 107 -8.71 2.81 -25.59
C PRO A 107 -8.39 2.65 -27.08
N GLU A 108 -7.11 2.56 -27.45
CA GLU A 108 -6.66 2.39 -28.83
C GLU A 108 -6.72 0.92 -29.28
N ASP A 109 -6.40 -0.01 -28.35
CA ASP A 109 -6.46 -1.45 -28.59
C ASP A 109 -6.91 -2.21 -27.31
N PRO A 110 -8.24 -2.37 -27.13
CA PRO A 110 -8.79 -3.09 -25.98
C PRO A 110 -8.23 -4.50 -25.79
N GLU A 111 -7.93 -5.20 -26.88
CA GLU A 111 -7.47 -6.59 -26.85
C GLU A 111 -6.01 -6.67 -26.41
N ALA A 112 -5.16 -5.72 -26.84
CA ALA A 112 -3.81 -5.59 -26.29
C ALA A 112 -3.80 -5.30 -24.78
N GLY A 113 -4.72 -4.47 -24.28
CA GLY A 113 -4.88 -4.23 -22.84
C GLY A 113 -5.23 -5.52 -22.08
N ARG A 114 -6.20 -6.28 -22.59
CA ARG A 114 -6.60 -7.57 -22.02
C ARG A 114 -5.43 -8.57 -21.97
N ARG A 115 -4.71 -8.73 -23.08
CA ARG A 115 -3.52 -9.61 -23.14
C ARG A 115 -2.43 -9.18 -22.17
N THR A 116 -2.11 -7.89 -22.11
CA THR A 116 -1.12 -7.34 -21.17
C THR A 116 -1.51 -7.64 -19.73
N PHE A 117 -2.78 -7.47 -19.39
CA PHE A 117 -3.28 -7.77 -18.06
C PHE A 117 -3.19 -9.26 -17.69
N LEU A 118 -3.53 -10.16 -18.62
CA LEU A 118 -3.35 -11.60 -18.41
C LEU A 118 -1.90 -11.97 -18.18
N GLU A 119 -0.99 -11.42 -18.98
CA GLU A 119 0.44 -11.67 -18.85
C GLU A 119 0.95 -11.20 -17.49
N GLN A 120 0.57 -9.99 -17.05
CA GLN A 120 0.90 -9.50 -15.70
C GLN A 120 0.32 -10.39 -14.61
N TRP A 121 -0.91 -10.89 -14.77
CA TRP A 121 -1.54 -11.78 -13.80
C TRP A 121 -0.85 -13.15 -13.74
N ARG A 122 -0.53 -13.75 -14.89
CA ARG A 122 0.27 -14.97 -15.03
C ARG A 122 1.64 -14.80 -14.38
N GLN A 123 2.35 -13.72 -14.71
CA GLN A 123 3.67 -13.42 -14.16
C GLN A 123 3.63 -13.25 -12.64
N ARG A 124 2.61 -12.57 -12.09
CA ARG A 124 2.46 -12.44 -10.65
C ARG A 124 2.30 -13.78 -9.95
N HIS A 125 1.51 -14.69 -10.50
CA HIS A 125 1.34 -16.03 -9.91
C HIS A 125 2.62 -16.85 -10.04
N ALA A 126 3.31 -16.78 -11.18
CA ALA A 126 4.62 -17.41 -11.34
C ALA A 126 5.64 -16.90 -10.30
N ASP A 127 5.76 -15.57 -10.15
CA ASP A 127 6.61 -14.94 -9.14
C ASP A 127 6.20 -15.34 -7.71
N ARG A 128 4.90 -15.46 -7.44
CA ARG A 128 4.38 -15.91 -6.14
C ARG A 128 4.81 -17.35 -5.86
N ARG A 129 4.67 -18.26 -6.84
CA ARG A 129 5.10 -19.66 -6.71
C ARG A 129 6.60 -19.74 -6.46
N ALA A 130 7.40 -19.01 -7.24
CA ALA A 130 8.86 -18.95 -7.05
C ALA A 130 9.24 -18.44 -5.65
N MET A 131 8.58 -17.37 -5.19
CA MET A 131 8.76 -16.86 -3.83
C MET A 131 8.39 -17.91 -2.78
N VAL A 132 7.22 -18.56 -2.90
CA VAL A 132 6.77 -19.60 -1.93
C VAL A 132 7.74 -20.78 -1.91
N ALA A 133 8.19 -21.25 -3.07
CA ALA A 133 9.18 -22.33 -3.18
C ALA A 133 10.49 -21.96 -2.47
N GLY A 134 11.04 -20.77 -2.72
CA GLY A 134 12.26 -20.31 -2.05
C GLY A 134 12.09 -20.07 -0.55
N LEU A 135 10.89 -19.72 -0.07
CA LEU A 135 10.60 -19.62 1.37
C LEU A 135 10.54 -21.00 2.06
N ALA A 136 10.07 -22.02 1.34
CA ALA A 136 9.94 -23.39 1.82
C ALA A 136 11.28 -24.15 1.80
N ASP A 137 12.20 -23.76 0.91
CA ASP A 137 13.50 -24.40 0.79
C ASP A 137 14.38 -24.16 2.04
N PRO A 138 14.73 -25.21 2.80
CA PRO A 138 15.58 -25.08 3.98
C PRO A 138 17.01 -24.62 3.65
N ALA A 139 17.49 -24.81 2.41
CA ALA A 139 18.83 -24.41 1.99
C ALA A 139 18.97 -22.89 1.80
N VAL A 140 17.88 -22.17 1.54
CA VAL A 140 17.90 -20.71 1.36
C VAL A 140 18.13 -20.04 2.73
N PRO A 141 19.14 -19.18 2.90
CA PRO A 141 19.40 -18.46 4.14
C PRO A 141 18.22 -17.55 4.56
N PRO A 142 17.99 -17.32 5.87
CA PRO A 142 16.87 -16.50 6.35
C PRO A 142 16.79 -15.08 5.77
N GLN A 143 17.94 -14.44 5.54
CA GLN A 143 18.02 -13.09 4.97
C GLN A 143 17.54 -13.09 3.52
N GLU A 144 17.95 -14.10 2.74
CA GLU A 144 17.58 -14.24 1.34
C GLU A 144 16.09 -14.59 1.18
N ARG A 145 15.55 -15.42 2.07
CA ARG A 145 14.09 -15.65 2.18
C ARG A 145 13.32 -14.34 2.38
N MET A 146 13.84 -13.47 3.24
CA MET A 146 13.20 -12.17 3.48
C MET A 146 13.30 -11.25 2.26
N ALA A 147 14.43 -11.28 1.55
CA ALA A 147 14.62 -10.55 0.29
C ALA A 147 13.68 -11.03 -0.81
N LEU A 148 13.50 -12.34 -1.00
CA LEU A 148 12.51 -12.90 -1.94
C LEU A 148 11.10 -12.36 -1.66
N ARG A 149 10.71 -12.35 -0.38
CA ARG A 149 9.42 -11.82 0.05
C ARG A 149 9.31 -10.31 -0.19
N ALA A 150 10.35 -9.55 0.11
CA ALA A 150 10.39 -8.11 -0.10
C ALA A 150 10.29 -7.78 -1.59
N SER A 151 11.05 -8.46 -2.45
CA SER A 151 11.02 -8.28 -3.91
C SER A 151 9.64 -8.57 -4.51
N TYR A 152 9.01 -9.69 -4.12
CA TYR A 152 7.64 -10.00 -4.55
C TYR A 152 6.66 -8.91 -4.12
N ILE A 153 6.70 -8.49 -2.85
CA ILE A 153 5.79 -7.47 -2.31
C ILE A 153 6.06 -6.09 -2.92
N HIS A 154 7.31 -5.75 -3.21
CA HIS A 154 7.67 -4.49 -3.85
C HIS A 154 7.04 -4.42 -5.25
N ARG A 155 7.25 -5.47 -6.05
CA ARG A 155 6.75 -5.58 -7.43
C ARG A 155 5.23 -5.61 -7.47
N TRP A 156 4.60 -6.50 -6.70
CA TRP A 156 3.18 -6.82 -6.87
C TRP A 156 2.25 -6.20 -5.82
N ARG A 157 2.81 -5.72 -4.71
CA ARG A 157 2.07 -5.25 -3.52
C ARG A 157 1.15 -6.34 -2.95
N LYS A 158 0.48 -6.01 -1.85
CA LYS A 158 -0.49 -6.92 -1.22
C LYS A 158 -1.81 -6.99 -1.96
N ILE A 159 -2.30 -5.83 -2.37
CA ILE A 159 -3.60 -5.66 -3.01
C ILE A 159 -3.32 -5.20 -4.43
N LEU A 160 -3.63 -6.08 -5.39
CA LEU A 160 -3.71 -5.70 -6.80
C LEU A 160 -4.72 -4.58 -6.95
N PHE A 161 -4.46 -3.72 -7.91
CA PHE A 161 -5.36 -2.61 -8.20
C PHE A 161 -5.52 -1.62 -7.04
N SER A 162 -4.46 -1.42 -6.26
CA SER A 162 -4.36 -0.28 -5.35
C SER A 162 -3.50 0.82 -5.96
N CYS A 163 -3.82 2.07 -5.63
CA CYS A 163 -3.03 3.25 -5.98
C CYS A 163 -1.55 3.01 -5.59
N PRO A 164 -0.57 3.25 -6.48
CA PRO A 164 0.85 3.01 -6.19
C PRO A 164 1.40 3.84 -5.03
N THR A 165 0.79 5.00 -4.79
CA THR A 165 1.26 5.96 -3.80
C THR A 165 0.57 5.75 -2.46
N CYS A 166 -0.76 5.90 -2.39
CA CYS A 166 -1.48 5.79 -1.11
C CYS A 166 -2.00 4.37 -0.81
N TRP A 167 -1.89 3.40 -1.71
CA TRP A 167 -2.31 2.00 -1.51
C TRP A 167 -3.81 1.80 -1.18
N LEU A 168 -4.64 2.79 -1.49
CA LEU A 168 -6.10 2.66 -1.49
C LEU A 168 -6.60 2.17 -2.84
N LEU A 169 -7.78 1.56 -2.87
CA LEU A 169 -8.46 1.25 -4.13
C LEU A 169 -8.75 2.56 -4.90
N PRO A 170 -8.81 2.56 -6.23
CA PRO A 170 -8.72 3.81 -7.01
C PRO A 170 -9.87 4.77 -6.79
N GLY A 171 -11.08 4.25 -6.56
CA GLY A 171 -12.25 5.07 -6.23
C GLY A 171 -12.15 5.75 -4.85
N LEU A 172 -11.14 5.38 -4.06
CA LEU A 172 -10.86 5.91 -2.74
C LEU A 172 -9.44 6.49 -2.66
N CYS A 173 -8.75 6.65 -3.79
CA CYS A 173 -7.43 7.26 -3.81
C CYS A 173 -7.50 8.68 -3.23
N VAL A 174 -6.58 8.99 -2.30
CA VAL A 174 -6.54 10.29 -1.63
C VAL A 174 -5.45 11.21 -2.16
N CYS A 175 -4.54 10.74 -3.03
CA CYS A 175 -3.34 11.47 -3.44
C CYS A 175 -3.60 12.87 -4.00
N GLY A 176 -4.69 13.07 -4.74
CA GLY A 176 -5.07 14.39 -5.27
C GLY A 176 -5.67 15.35 -4.25
N ARG A 177 -5.92 14.89 -3.03
CA ARG A 177 -6.50 15.67 -1.92
C ARG A 177 -5.51 15.92 -0.79
N LEU A 178 -4.33 15.29 -0.86
CA LEU A 178 -3.30 15.48 0.15
C LEU A 178 -2.63 16.83 -0.04
N GLN A 179 -2.54 17.59 1.05
CA GLN A 179 -1.71 18.78 1.11
C GLN A 179 -0.23 18.40 0.99
N ARG A 180 0.57 19.28 0.38
CA ARG A 180 1.99 19.08 0.15
C ARG A 180 2.80 20.15 0.88
N PHE A 181 3.92 19.74 1.44
CA PHE A 181 4.80 20.57 2.24
C PHE A 181 6.25 20.33 1.85
N ALA A 182 7.09 21.34 2.07
CA ALA A 182 8.52 21.23 2.01
C ALA A 182 9.09 21.56 3.39
N THR A 183 10.10 20.81 3.80
CA THR A 183 10.89 21.03 5.01
C THR A 183 12.11 21.88 4.66
N GLN A 184 12.60 22.71 5.58
CA GLN A 184 13.75 23.57 5.29
C GLN A 184 15.06 22.80 5.41
N HIS A 185 15.21 22.01 6.47
CA HIS A 185 16.49 21.36 6.80
C HIS A 185 16.38 19.84 6.97
N THR A 186 15.18 19.31 7.22
CA THR A 186 14.97 17.91 7.56
C THR A 186 14.50 17.07 6.36
N LYS A 187 15.32 16.12 5.90
CA LYS A 187 14.87 15.09 4.96
C LYS A 187 14.23 13.93 5.71
N VAL A 188 13.08 13.44 5.23
CA VAL A 188 12.40 12.28 5.81
C VAL A 188 12.59 11.04 4.94
N VAL A 189 12.90 9.90 5.56
CA VAL A 189 13.01 8.59 4.92
C VAL A 189 12.12 7.61 5.66
N ILE A 190 11.17 7.00 4.97
CA ILE A 190 10.29 5.98 5.53
C ILE A 190 10.89 4.62 5.25
N HIS A 191 11.34 3.92 6.28
CA HIS A 191 11.84 2.56 6.16
C HIS A 191 10.72 1.58 6.54
N ALA A 192 10.01 1.08 5.54
CA ALA A 192 8.79 0.31 5.68
C ALA A 192 9.04 -1.20 5.71
N HIS A 193 8.40 -1.88 6.64
CA HIS A 193 8.39 -3.33 6.68
C HIS A 193 7.55 -3.89 5.51
N HIS A 194 7.99 -4.98 4.87
CA HIS A 194 7.22 -5.65 3.80
C HIS A 194 5.79 -6.04 4.22
N GLY A 195 5.62 -6.35 5.51
CA GLY A 195 4.33 -6.63 6.13
C GLY A 195 3.43 -5.41 6.31
N GLU A 196 3.87 -4.18 6.02
CA GLU A 196 3.03 -2.99 5.96
C GLU A 196 2.94 -2.41 4.52
N TRP A 197 3.86 -2.78 3.63
CA TRP A 197 3.88 -2.36 2.23
C TRP A 197 2.59 -2.74 1.48
N GLY A 198 2.00 -1.78 0.76
CA GLY A 198 0.74 -1.97 0.04
C GLY A 198 -0.51 -2.10 0.93
N SER A 199 -0.40 -1.85 2.24
CA SER A 199 -1.54 -1.91 3.15
C SER A 199 -2.31 -0.58 3.14
N ALA A 200 -3.61 -0.63 2.90
CA ALA A 200 -4.45 0.58 2.93
C ALA A 200 -4.31 1.34 4.27
N SER A 201 -4.24 0.67 5.42
CA SER A 201 -4.13 1.34 6.73
C SER A 201 -2.71 1.76 7.11
N ASN A 202 -1.74 1.63 6.22
CA ASN A 202 -0.40 2.15 6.43
C ASN A 202 -0.45 3.69 6.32
N SER A 203 -0.03 4.38 7.38
CA SER A 203 0.03 5.84 7.37
C SER A 203 1.33 6.37 6.74
N GLY A 204 2.48 5.70 6.92
CA GLY A 204 3.75 6.11 6.32
C GLY A 204 3.67 6.28 4.79
N ALA A 205 2.81 5.51 4.11
CA ALA A 205 2.58 5.56 2.67
C ALA A 205 2.17 6.95 2.13
N ILE A 206 1.54 7.80 2.96
CA ILE A 206 1.16 9.16 2.51
C ILE A 206 2.26 10.19 2.72
N LEU A 207 3.37 9.89 3.39
CA LEU A 207 4.43 10.88 3.60
C LEU A 207 5.18 11.22 2.32
N GLY A 208 5.42 10.23 1.44
CA GLY A 208 6.02 10.44 0.12
C GLY A 208 5.32 11.53 -0.72
N PRO A 209 3.99 11.46 -0.93
CA PRO A 209 3.29 12.53 -1.65
C PRO A 209 3.04 13.81 -0.84
N CYS A 210 3.16 13.79 0.49
CA CYS A 210 2.90 14.95 1.35
C CYS A 210 4.14 15.80 1.64
N LEU A 211 5.33 15.22 1.63
CA LEU A 211 6.58 15.88 2.01
C LEU A 211 7.60 15.77 0.88
N GLU A 212 8.00 16.91 0.35
CA GLU A 212 9.00 16.98 -0.72
C GLU A 212 10.32 16.29 -0.32
N GLY A 213 10.92 15.57 -1.26
CA GLY A 213 12.18 14.85 -1.03
C GLY A 213 12.07 13.61 -0.13
N THR A 214 10.86 13.19 0.27
CA THR A 214 10.67 11.98 1.07
C THR A 214 10.87 10.72 0.25
N GLU A 215 11.74 9.82 0.74
CA GLU A 215 11.96 8.50 0.15
C GLU A 215 11.22 7.43 0.97
N VAL A 216 10.59 6.45 0.30
CA VAL A 216 9.95 5.29 0.96
C VAL A 216 10.70 4.03 0.56
N LEU A 217 11.51 3.52 1.48
CA LEU A 217 12.40 2.38 1.30
C LEU A 217 11.81 1.13 1.95
N LEU A 218 11.89 0.00 1.25
CA LEU A 218 11.37 -1.28 1.71
C LEU A 218 12.48 -2.09 2.39
N TYR A 219 12.23 -2.47 3.64
CA TYR A 219 13.17 -3.26 4.44
C TYR A 219 13.45 -4.64 3.83
N ASN A 220 14.74 -4.98 3.70
CA ASN A 220 15.27 -6.18 3.05
C ASN A 220 15.01 -6.25 1.54
N TYR A 221 14.69 -5.12 0.90
CA TYR A 221 14.74 -5.05 -0.56
C TYR A 221 16.14 -4.56 -0.97
N PRO A 222 16.92 -5.33 -1.76
CA PRO A 222 18.35 -5.08 -1.96
C PRO A 222 18.71 -3.65 -2.39
N ASP A 223 17.99 -3.07 -3.34
CA ASP A 223 18.28 -1.72 -3.84
C ASP A 223 17.94 -0.66 -2.78
N HIS A 224 16.86 -0.85 -2.03
CA HIS A 224 16.45 0.07 -0.97
C HIS A 224 17.37 -0.03 0.25
N ASP A 225 17.86 -1.22 0.59
CA ASP A 225 18.85 -1.41 1.64
C ASP A 225 20.18 -0.73 1.27
N THR A 226 20.58 -0.84 0.00
CA THR A 226 21.76 -0.12 -0.54
C THR A 226 21.57 1.39 -0.42
N ARG A 227 20.43 1.89 -0.87
CA ARG A 227 20.07 3.31 -0.76
C ARG A 227 20.05 3.81 0.69
N LEU A 228 19.55 3.00 1.62
CA LEU A 228 19.53 3.35 3.04
C LEU A 228 20.95 3.44 3.63
N ARG A 229 21.87 2.55 3.22
CA ARG A 229 23.27 2.63 3.65
C ARG A 229 23.96 3.89 3.13
N GLU A 230 23.69 4.30 1.89
CA GLU A 230 24.20 5.56 1.34
C GLU A 230 23.73 6.76 2.17
N LEU A 231 22.43 6.79 2.52
CA LEU A 231 21.86 7.86 3.35
C LEU A 231 22.43 7.88 4.77
N LEU A 232 22.78 6.72 5.32
CA LEU A 232 23.45 6.62 6.63
C LEU A 232 24.92 7.08 6.57
N ALA A 233 25.57 6.93 5.41
CA ALA A 233 26.97 7.32 5.19
C ALA A 233 27.14 8.75 4.67
N ASP A 234 26.05 9.43 4.30
CA ASP A 234 26.06 10.79 3.74
C ASP A 234 26.63 11.81 4.75
N PRO A 235 27.83 12.37 4.51
CA PRO A 235 28.45 13.31 5.43
C PRO A 235 27.80 14.70 5.41
N THR A 236 26.92 14.98 4.43
CA THR A 236 26.27 16.30 4.27
C THR A 236 25.06 16.46 5.17
N ARG A 237 24.59 15.37 5.81
CA ARG A 237 23.42 15.36 6.69
C ARG A 237 23.68 14.57 7.96
N THR A 238 23.17 15.09 9.07
CA THR A 238 23.17 14.34 10.32
C THR A 238 22.00 13.36 10.29
N THR A 239 22.30 12.07 10.13
CA THR A 239 21.26 11.03 10.04
C THR A 239 20.90 10.46 11.41
N ALA A 240 19.60 10.43 11.72
CA ALA A 240 19.07 9.87 12.96
C ALA A 240 17.83 8.98 12.71
N LEU A 241 17.70 7.94 13.52
CA LEU A 241 16.56 7.03 13.52
C LEU A 241 15.49 7.53 14.51
N LEU A 242 14.26 7.73 14.04
CA LEU A 242 13.13 8.04 14.90
C LEU A 242 12.70 6.79 15.67
N TRP A 243 13.13 6.70 16.92
CA TRP A 243 12.96 5.54 17.78
C TRP A 243 12.95 5.92 19.27
N PRO A 244 11.96 5.47 20.07
CA PRO A 244 11.87 5.79 21.49
C PRO A 244 12.78 4.87 22.34
N GLY A 245 14.09 4.94 22.10
CA GLY A 245 15.11 4.30 22.93
C GLY A 245 15.39 5.09 24.22
N ALA A 246 15.92 4.42 25.24
CA ALA A 246 16.31 5.08 26.49
C ALA A 246 17.36 6.17 26.23
N ASP A 247 18.38 5.83 25.45
CA ASP A 247 19.50 6.71 25.06
C ASP A 247 19.20 7.57 23.83
N SER A 248 17.93 7.60 23.38
CA SER A 248 17.55 8.47 22.26
C SER A 248 17.57 9.94 22.67
N LEU A 249 18.13 10.75 21.79
CA LEU A 249 18.19 12.20 21.87
C LEU A 249 16.80 12.81 21.83
N LEU A 250 16.66 13.97 22.44
CA LEU A 250 15.58 14.91 22.17
C LEU A 250 15.84 15.65 20.85
N PRO A 251 14.79 16.20 20.20
CA PRO A 251 14.95 16.95 18.96
C PRO A 251 15.91 18.14 19.09
N SER A 252 15.91 18.84 20.23
CA SER A 252 16.83 19.96 20.49
C SER A 252 18.30 19.54 20.51
N GLU A 253 18.60 18.36 21.08
CA GLU A 253 19.95 17.79 21.12
C GLU A 253 20.40 17.35 19.73
N LEU A 254 19.51 16.71 18.96
CA LEU A 254 19.78 16.36 17.57
C LEU A 254 20.07 17.61 16.72
N SER A 255 19.28 18.67 16.87
CA SER A 255 19.49 19.95 16.18
C SER A 255 20.82 20.59 16.52
N ALA A 256 21.27 20.52 17.78
CA ALA A 256 22.57 21.03 18.19
C ALA A 256 23.71 20.27 17.50
N ILE A 257 23.65 18.93 17.51
CA ILE A 257 24.63 18.07 16.83
C ILE A 257 24.63 18.34 15.32
N ALA A 258 23.46 18.48 14.71
CA ALA A 258 23.34 18.73 13.28
C ALA A 258 23.91 20.09 12.87
N ARG A 259 23.75 21.13 13.71
CA ARG A 259 24.35 22.44 13.47
C ARG A 259 25.87 22.38 13.43
N GLU A 260 26.47 21.62 14.33
CA GLU A 260 27.93 21.44 14.40
C GLU A 260 28.46 20.62 13.22
N ARG A 261 27.82 19.49 12.89
CA ARG A 261 28.34 18.54 11.89
C ARG A 261 28.01 18.94 10.45
N THR A 262 26.81 19.44 10.22
CA THR A 262 26.20 19.51 8.88
C THR A 262 25.46 20.81 8.62
N GLY A 263 25.78 21.86 9.37
CA GLY A 263 25.15 23.18 9.22
C GLY A 263 23.64 23.18 9.51
N GLY A 264 23.13 22.17 10.23
CA GLY A 264 21.72 22.03 10.59
C GLY A 264 20.93 21.06 9.71
N CYS A 265 21.51 20.51 8.65
CA CYS A 265 20.81 19.57 7.77
C CYS A 265 20.68 18.18 8.42
N VAL A 266 19.46 17.66 8.50
CA VAL A 266 19.14 16.38 9.16
C VAL A 266 18.52 15.40 8.16
N THR A 267 18.80 14.11 8.30
CA THR A 267 18.00 13.04 7.69
C THR A 267 17.36 12.21 8.80
N VAL A 268 16.03 12.15 8.84
CA VAL A 268 15.31 11.30 9.79
C VAL A 268 14.83 10.05 9.08
N VAL A 269 15.21 8.89 9.61
CA VAL A 269 14.66 7.59 9.20
C VAL A 269 13.53 7.20 10.15
N ALA A 270 12.30 7.09 9.65
CA ALA A 270 11.15 6.63 10.41
C ALA A 270 10.84 5.15 10.09
N LEU A 271 10.78 4.32 11.12
CA LEU A 271 10.43 2.90 10.96
C LEU A 271 8.91 2.74 10.83
N ASP A 272 8.48 2.17 9.72
CA ASP A 272 7.07 1.98 9.42
C ASP A 272 6.69 0.49 9.46
N ALA A 273 6.30 0.05 10.66
CA ALA A 273 6.02 -1.35 10.96
C ALA A 273 5.05 -1.49 12.14
N THR A 274 4.63 -2.72 12.45
CA THR A 274 4.14 -3.05 13.79
C THR A 274 5.26 -2.83 14.81
N TRP A 275 4.94 -2.50 16.07
CA TRP A 275 5.96 -2.31 17.13
C TRP A 275 6.97 -3.45 17.24
N SER A 276 6.49 -4.70 17.18
CA SER A 276 7.37 -5.87 17.24
C SER A 276 8.32 -5.96 16.04
N ASN A 277 7.85 -5.60 14.85
CA ASN A 277 8.67 -5.58 13.64
C ASN A 277 9.60 -4.37 13.59
N ALA A 278 9.15 -3.19 14.02
CA ALA A 278 9.97 -1.99 14.12
C ALA A 278 11.16 -2.23 15.05
N ARG A 279 10.94 -2.91 16.20
CA ARG A 279 12.02 -3.30 17.11
C ARG A 279 13.04 -4.23 16.43
N ARG A 280 12.60 -5.16 15.59
CA ARG A 280 13.50 -6.03 14.82
C ARG A 280 14.27 -5.25 13.76
N MET A 281 13.59 -4.33 13.07
CA MET A 281 14.20 -3.46 12.06
C MET A 281 15.22 -2.51 12.67
N GLN A 282 14.99 -2.01 13.89
CA GLN A 282 15.96 -1.16 14.59
C GLN A 282 17.31 -1.87 14.76
N GLY A 283 17.31 -3.20 14.99
CA GLY A 283 18.53 -3.99 15.10
C GLY A 283 19.34 -4.13 13.80
N TRP A 284 18.79 -3.74 12.65
CA TRP A 284 19.51 -3.70 11.37
C TRP A 284 20.46 -2.50 11.26
N PHE A 285 20.19 -1.42 12.00
CA PHE A 285 21.01 -0.21 11.95
C PHE A 285 22.35 -0.43 12.66
N PRO A 286 23.45 0.14 12.13
CA PRO A 286 24.76 0.07 12.77
C PRO A 286 24.73 0.54 14.22
N ARG A 287 25.56 -0.08 15.06
CA ARG A 287 25.78 0.44 16.42
C ARG A 287 26.33 1.86 16.33
N GLY A 288 25.80 2.76 17.15
CA GLY A 288 26.17 4.17 17.14
C GLY A 288 25.37 5.05 16.17
N THR A 289 24.44 4.50 15.38
CA THR A 289 23.44 5.32 14.70
C THR A 289 22.67 6.16 15.73
N LEU A 290 22.64 7.48 15.54
CA LEU A 290 21.89 8.38 16.41
C LEU A 290 20.41 7.98 16.39
N THR A 291 19.77 7.99 17.55
CA THR A 291 18.33 7.81 17.67
C THR A 291 17.72 9.06 18.27
N VAL A 292 16.52 9.42 17.82
CA VAL A 292 15.75 10.56 18.33
C VAL A 292 14.38 10.08 18.80
N LYS A 293 13.95 10.56 19.97
CA LYS A 293 12.62 10.30 20.54
C LYS A 293 11.82 11.58 20.61
N LEU A 294 10.50 11.43 20.60
CA LEU A 294 9.59 12.55 20.77
C LEU A 294 9.45 12.90 22.26
N PRO A 295 9.43 14.19 22.62
CA PRO A 295 8.96 14.63 23.93
C PRO A 295 7.52 14.17 24.18
N ALA A 296 7.15 13.95 25.44
CA ALA A 296 5.81 13.50 25.79
C ALA A 296 4.76 14.57 25.44
N GLU A 297 5.15 15.84 25.55
CA GLU A 297 4.32 17.03 25.32
C GLU A 297 4.00 17.22 23.83
N SER A 298 4.93 16.86 22.95
CA SER A 298 4.80 17.00 21.49
C SER A 298 4.16 15.76 20.85
N THR A 299 4.23 14.62 21.55
CA THR A 299 3.61 13.37 21.11
C THR A 299 2.09 13.48 21.24
N LEU A 300 1.41 13.62 20.09
CA LEU A 300 -0.03 13.87 20.03
C LEU A 300 -0.48 15.16 20.76
N LYS A 301 0.24 16.27 20.55
CA LYS A 301 -0.03 17.59 21.16
C LYS A 301 -1.52 17.98 21.27
N GLU A 302 -2.32 17.67 20.25
CA GLU A 302 -3.75 18.03 20.19
C GLU A 302 -4.70 16.88 20.57
N ASN A 303 -4.23 15.63 20.65
CA ASN A 303 -5.07 14.45 20.77
C ASN A 303 -4.55 13.51 21.86
N LYS A 304 -5.42 13.02 22.75
CA LYS A 304 -4.98 11.98 23.73
C LYS A 304 -4.71 10.62 23.09
N LEU A 305 -5.12 10.42 21.84
CA LEU A 305 -5.13 9.15 21.14
C LEU A 305 -4.74 9.32 19.68
N SER A 306 -4.05 8.32 19.12
CA SER A 306 -3.69 8.31 17.70
C SER A 306 -4.92 8.38 16.78
N LEU A 307 -4.84 9.26 15.78
CA LEU A 307 -5.80 9.41 14.69
C LEU A 307 -5.94 8.16 13.82
N LEU A 308 -4.93 7.26 13.82
CA LEU A 308 -4.99 5.99 13.08
C LEU A 308 -5.81 4.90 13.80
N ARG A 309 -6.19 5.12 15.07
CA ARG A 309 -6.95 4.15 15.89
C ARG A 309 -8.21 3.59 15.21
N PRO A 310 -9.03 4.36 14.46
CA PRO A 310 -10.25 3.82 13.85
C PRO A 310 -10.04 2.68 12.84
N VAL A 311 -8.85 2.60 12.25
CA VAL A 311 -8.51 1.61 11.21
C VAL A 311 -7.51 0.55 11.69
N ARG A 312 -6.97 0.70 12.91
CA ARG A 312 -5.99 -0.20 13.50
C ARG A 312 -6.43 -0.66 14.89
N ARG A 313 -6.39 -1.97 15.13
CA ARG A 313 -6.60 -2.53 16.48
C ARG A 313 -5.28 -2.50 17.23
N TYR A 314 -5.11 -1.55 18.13
CA TYR A 314 -4.05 -1.62 19.13
C TYR A 314 -4.48 -2.62 20.22
N ARG A 315 -3.56 -3.50 20.62
CA ARG A 315 -3.72 -4.32 21.83
C ARG A 315 -2.92 -3.67 22.97
N GLY A 316 -3.48 -3.67 24.18
CA GLY A 316 -2.87 -3.07 25.37
C GLY A 316 -3.22 -1.59 25.57
N ASP A 317 -2.56 -0.98 26.54
CA ASP A 317 -2.82 0.40 26.96
C ASP A 317 -2.51 1.40 25.83
N LEU A 318 -3.55 2.12 25.43
CA LEU A 318 -3.52 3.16 24.40
C LEU A 318 -2.91 4.47 24.89
N GLU A 319 -2.79 4.63 26.21
CA GLU A 319 -2.20 5.81 26.85
C GLU A 319 -0.67 5.79 26.84
N SER A 320 -0.05 4.70 26.35
CA SER A 320 1.40 4.49 26.31
C SER A 320 2.17 5.31 25.25
N GLY A 321 1.63 6.45 24.78
CA GLY A 321 2.31 7.31 23.80
C GLY A 321 2.48 6.68 22.40
N ARG A 322 1.64 5.70 22.05
CA ARG A 322 1.71 5.03 20.74
C ARG A 322 1.09 5.90 19.66
N VAL A 323 1.93 6.29 18.71
CA VAL A 323 1.55 7.09 17.55
C VAL A 323 1.71 6.32 16.25
N SER A 324 1.00 6.75 15.21
CA SER A 324 1.25 6.30 13.85
C SER A 324 2.51 6.94 13.26
N THR A 325 3.02 6.39 12.16
CA THR A 325 4.23 6.90 11.48
C THR A 325 4.09 8.37 11.06
N VAL A 326 2.94 8.77 10.50
CA VAL A 326 2.66 10.17 10.13
C VAL A 326 2.63 11.08 11.35
N GLU A 327 1.98 10.68 12.44
CA GLU A 327 1.94 11.47 13.67
C GLU A 327 3.34 11.62 14.27
N ALA A 328 4.14 10.54 14.27
CA ALA A 328 5.50 10.58 14.78
C ALA A 328 6.39 11.55 13.97
N VAL A 329 6.29 11.49 12.65
CA VAL A 329 7.03 12.38 11.74
C VAL A 329 6.54 13.82 11.87
N ALA A 330 5.23 14.06 11.91
CA ALA A 330 4.67 15.39 12.06
C ALA A 330 5.12 16.04 13.39
N SER A 331 5.03 15.31 14.50
CA SER A 331 5.50 15.77 15.81
C SER A 331 7.00 16.07 15.81
N LEU A 332 7.82 15.22 15.15
CA LEU A 332 9.26 15.48 15.08
C LEU A 332 9.56 16.73 14.24
N LEU A 333 8.91 16.88 13.09
CA LEU A 333 9.10 18.05 12.22
C LEU A 333 8.64 19.33 12.91
N LEU A 334 7.58 19.29 13.73
CA LEU A 334 7.21 20.44 14.55
C LEU A 334 8.34 20.87 15.48
N GLU A 335 9.00 19.92 16.13
CA GLU A 335 10.11 20.20 17.04
C GLU A 335 11.39 20.67 16.34
N LEU A 336 11.66 20.17 15.13
CA LEU A 336 12.87 20.50 14.38
C LEU A 336 12.73 21.78 13.54
N GLU A 337 11.55 22.01 12.96
CA GLU A 337 11.30 23.07 11.97
C GLU A 337 10.41 24.20 12.53
N GLY A 338 9.65 23.96 13.60
CA GLY A 338 8.74 24.95 14.20
C GLY A 338 7.50 25.29 13.37
N ASP A 339 7.22 24.52 12.31
CA ASP A 339 6.11 24.79 11.39
C ASP A 339 4.80 24.10 11.84
N GLU A 340 3.98 24.88 12.54
CA GLU A 340 2.63 24.47 12.99
C GLU A 340 1.65 24.19 11.83
N ALA A 341 1.80 24.86 10.69
CA ALA A 341 0.93 24.65 9.53
C ALA A 341 1.23 23.31 8.86
N LEU A 342 2.51 22.98 8.67
CA LEU A 342 2.96 21.66 8.22
C LEU A 342 2.47 20.57 9.17
N TYR A 343 2.66 20.75 10.48
CA TYR A 343 2.21 19.79 11.49
C TYR A 343 0.71 19.48 11.36
N ARG A 344 -0.15 20.51 11.39
CA ARG A 344 -1.61 20.33 11.28
C ARG A 344 -2.02 19.74 9.95
N GLY A 345 -1.41 20.20 8.85
CA GLY A 345 -1.70 19.71 7.52
C GLY A 345 -1.38 18.23 7.32
N LEU A 346 -0.29 17.73 7.92
CA LEU A 346 0.02 16.30 7.94
C LEU A 346 -1.01 15.49 8.74
N LEU A 347 -1.51 16.03 9.86
CA LEU A 347 -2.58 15.38 10.62
C LEU A 347 -3.91 15.36 9.87
N ASP A 348 -4.24 16.42 9.13
CA ASP A 348 -5.44 16.47 8.30
C ASP A 348 -5.35 15.50 7.12
N ASN A 349 -4.18 15.39 6.50
CA ASN A 349 -3.88 14.36 5.50
C ASN A 349 -4.07 12.94 6.06
N LEU A 350 -3.69 12.70 7.32
CA LEU A 350 -3.94 11.43 8.00
C LEU A 350 -5.44 11.18 8.21
N LYS A 351 -6.23 12.19 8.61
CA LYS A 351 -7.69 12.06 8.76
C LYS A 351 -8.35 11.65 7.43
N ILE A 352 -7.97 12.31 6.33
CA ILE A 352 -8.44 11.97 4.96
C ILE A 352 -8.14 10.50 4.64
N LYS A 353 -6.91 10.07 4.93
CA LYS A 353 -6.45 8.70 4.71
C LYS A 353 -7.25 7.69 5.55
N VAL A 354 -7.51 7.98 6.82
CA VAL A 354 -8.25 7.10 7.74
C VAL A 354 -9.69 6.91 7.27
N ASP A 355 -10.37 7.99 6.93
CA ASP A 355 -11.75 7.94 6.42
C ASP A 355 -11.85 7.14 5.13
N ALA A 356 -10.93 7.36 4.17
CA ALA A 356 -10.88 6.56 2.95
C ALA A 356 -10.64 5.06 3.23
N CYS A 357 -9.79 4.74 4.20
CA CYS A 357 -9.59 3.35 4.66
C CYS A 357 -10.84 2.74 5.28
N ARG A 358 -11.64 3.52 6.02
CA ARG A 358 -12.90 3.06 6.60
C ARG A 358 -13.94 2.82 5.50
N LEU A 359 -14.08 3.74 4.55
CA LEU A 359 -14.94 3.55 3.38
C LEU A 359 -14.59 2.30 2.59
N GLN A 360 -13.30 2.03 2.38
CA GLN A 360 -12.84 0.83 1.69
C GLN A 360 -13.28 -0.47 2.39
N LYS A 361 -13.46 -0.41 3.71
CA LYS A 361 -13.93 -1.53 4.54
C LYS A 361 -15.44 -1.49 4.76
N ASN A 362 -16.18 -0.68 3.99
CA ASN A 362 -17.61 -0.43 4.13
C ASN A 362 -18.00 -0.02 5.55
N ARG A 363 -17.25 0.92 6.14
CA ARG A 363 -17.50 1.48 7.48
C ARG A 363 -17.77 2.97 7.39
N THR A 364 -18.47 3.50 8.39
CA THR A 364 -18.74 4.93 8.56
C THR A 364 -17.46 5.76 8.61
N LEU A 365 -17.54 7.05 8.31
CA LEU A 365 -16.44 8.00 8.51
C LEU A 365 -16.22 8.26 10.00
N VAL A 366 -15.06 8.81 10.37
CA VAL A 366 -14.80 9.34 11.73
C VAL A 366 -14.57 10.83 11.71
N TYR A 367 -13.88 11.31 10.67
CA TYR A 367 -13.39 12.69 10.62
C TYR A 367 -14.13 13.54 9.59
N ASP A 368 -15.17 12.98 8.96
CA ASP A 368 -16.01 13.62 7.95
C ASP A 368 -15.21 14.33 6.85
N THR A 369 -14.03 13.81 6.54
CA THR A 369 -13.11 14.42 5.56
C THR A 369 -13.54 14.18 4.12
N GLN A 370 -14.36 13.16 3.89
CA GLN A 370 -14.98 12.91 2.62
C GLN A 370 -16.27 13.73 2.62
N GLU A 371 -16.27 14.91 2.01
CA GLU A 371 -17.54 15.51 1.62
C GLU A 371 -18.29 14.40 0.85
N PRO A 372 -19.53 14.05 1.26
CA PRO A 372 -20.35 13.23 0.40
C PRO A 372 -20.48 14.06 -0.87
N GLN A 373 -19.79 13.65 -1.94
CA GLN A 373 -20.16 14.16 -3.24
C GLN A 373 -21.63 13.87 -3.34
N GLY A 374 -22.45 14.94 -3.40
CA GLY A 374 -23.89 14.82 -3.58
C GLY A 374 -24.11 13.78 -4.68
N PRO A 375 -25.12 12.89 -4.53
CA PRO A 375 -25.23 11.65 -5.28
C PRO A 375 -24.82 11.92 -6.72
N SER A 376 -23.70 11.31 -7.15
CA SER A 376 -23.12 11.60 -8.46
C SER A 376 -24.25 11.61 -9.49
N ASN A 377 -24.20 12.49 -10.50
CA ASN A 377 -25.17 12.54 -11.60
C ASN A 377 -25.28 11.22 -12.42
N ARG A 378 -24.88 10.07 -11.87
CA ARG A 378 -25.22 8.71 -12.31
C ARG A 378 -26.71 8.55 -12.63
N SER A 379 -27.62 9.27 -11.97
CA SER A 379 -29.03 9.32 -12.40
C SER A 379 -29.16 9.83 -13.84
N LYS A 380 -28.58 11.01 -14.13
CA LYS A 380 -28.58 11.61 -15.46
C LYS A 380 -27.81 10.78 -16.49
N TRP A 381 -26.75 10.10 -16.09
CA TRP A 381 -26.00 9.22 -17.00
C TRP A 381 -26.79 7.94 -17.32
N ARG A 382 -27.47 7.33 -16.33
CA ARG A 382 -28.37 6.19 -16.56
C ARG A 382 -29.59 6.60 -17.38
N GLU A 383 -30.15 7.78 -17.17
CA GLU A 383 -31.20 8.36 -18.02
C GLU A 383 -30.72 8.53 -19.46
N ARG A 384 -29.53 9.11 -19.67
CA ARG A 384 -28.95 9.25 -21.01
C ARG A 384 -28.69 7.90 -21.68
N GLN A 385 -28.21 6.91 -20.95
CA GLN A 385 -28.05 5.55 -21.49
C GLN A 385 -29.39 4.89 -21.82
N ALA A 386 -30.40 5.06 -20.97
CA ALA A 386 -31.74 4.53 -21.21
C ALA A 386 -32.37 5.20 -22.44
N GLN A 387 -32.22 6.53 -22.57
CA GLN A 387 -32.67 7.29 -23.75
C GLN A 387 -31.94 6.86 -25.02
N ALA A 388 -30.62 6.67 -24.96
CA ALA A 388 -29.84 6.20 -26.10
C ALA A 388 -30.25 4.78 -26.56
N ARG A 389 -30.52 3.87 -25.61
CA ARG A 389 -31.05 2.53 -25.91
C ARG A 389 -32.44 2.59 -26.54
N ALA A 390 -33.35 3.37 -25.96
CA ALA A 390 -34.70 3.55 -26.49
C ALA A 390 -34.70 4.15 -27.90
N ALA A 391 -33.81 5.11 -28.17
CA ALA A 391 -33.65 5.69 -29.51
C ALA A 391 -33.09 4.68 -30.52
N ALA A 392 -32.13 3.84 -30.12
CA ALA A 392 -31.61 2.78 -30.98
C ALA A 392 -32.66 1.70 -31.29
N GLU A 393 -33.46 1.31 -30.30
CA GLU A 393 -34.56 0.35 -30.48
C GLU A 393 -35.67 0.92 -31.39
N ALA A 394 -36.01 2.21 -31.25
CA ALA A 394 -36.97 2.88 -32.12
C ALA A 394 -36.47 2.98 -33.57
N GLY A 395 -35.20 3.38 -33.78
CA GLY A 395 -34.60 3.45 -35.11
C GLY A 395 -34.47 2.08 -35.79
N ALA A 396 -34.21 1.01 -35.02
CA ALA A 396 -34.20 -0.34 -35.55
C ALA A 396 -35.60 -0.83 -35.97
N ALA A 397 -36.66 -0.39 -35.26
CA ALA A 397 -38.04 -0.70 -35.62
C ALA A 397 -38.51 0.04 -36.88
N GLU A 398 -38.16 1.32 -37.06
CA GLU A 398 -38.44 2.08 -38.30
C GLU A 398 -37.71 1.48 -39.51
N ALA A 399 -36.42 1.16 -39.38
CA ALA A 399 -35.65 0.54 -40.47
C ALA A 399 -36.20 -0.85 -40.86
N ALA A 400 -36.75 -1.60 -39.90
CA ALA A 400 -37.42 -2.87 -40.17
C ALA A 400 -38.79 -2.68 -40.87
N GLY A 401 -39.49 -1.57 -40.60
CA GLY A 401 -40.74 -1.20 -41.28
C GLY A 401 -40.53 -0.83 -42.75
N ASP A 402 -39.57 0.05 -43.01
CA ASP A 402 -39.24 0.51 -44.37
C ASP A 402 -38.72 -0.64 -45.25
N GLY A 403 -38.00 -1.60 -44.67
CA GLY A 403 -37.54 -2.80 -45.37
C GLY A 403 -38.67 -3.74 -45.81
N VAL A 404 -39.79 -3.78 -45.07
CA VAL A 404 -40.97 -4.59 -45.42
C VAL A 404 -41.78 -3.92 -46.53
N GLU A 405 -41.89 -2.59 -46.52
CA GLU A 405 -42.60 -1.84 -47.56
C GLU A 405 -41.83 -1.82 -48.89
N ALA A 406 -40.50 -1.69 -48.85
CA ALA A 406 -39.64 -1.82 -50.03
C ALA A 406 -39.65 -3.25 -50.62
N ALA A 407 -39.69 -4.28 -49.78
CA ALA A 407 -39.81 -5.67 -50.24
C ALA A 407 -41.19 -5.96 -50.85
N ALA A 408 -42.27 -5.36 -50.33
CA ALA A 408 -43.62 -5.46 -50.90
C ALA A 408 -43.74 -4.73 -52.25
N ALA A 409 -43.08 -3.58 -52.43
CA ALA A 409 -43.03 -2.87 -53.71
C ALA A 409 -42.25 -3.65 -54.78
N ALA A 410 -41.11 -4.26 -54.43
CA ALA A 410 -40.32 -5.08 -55.35
C ALA A 410 -41.05 -6.38 -55.79
N ALA A 411 -41.91 -6.94 -54.93
CA ALA A 411 -42.73 -8.10 -55.28
C ALA A 411 -43.89 -7.75 -56.24
N ALA A 412 -44.36 -6.49 -56.25
CA ALA A 412 -45.41 -6.04 -57.16
C ALA A 412 -44.90 -5.78 -58.59
N GLU A 413 -43.63 -5.39 -58.78
CA GLU A 413 -43.04 -5.18 -60.11
C GLU A 413 -42.66 -6.48 -60.83
N ALA A 414 -42.47 -7.60 -60.11
CA ALA A 414 -42.12 -8.89 -60.71
C ALA A 414 -43.33 -9.69 -61.27
N GLY A 415 -44.54 -9.14 -61.18
CA GLY A 415 -45.81 -9.82 -61.52
C GLY A 415 -46.35 -9.57 -62.94
N ALA A 416 -45.54 -9.14 -63.91
CA ALA A 416 -45.98 -8.94 -65.30
C ALA A 416 -45.70 -10.18 -66.19
N ALA A 417 -46.78 -10.91 -66.44
CA ALA A 417 -47.14 -11.95 -67.43
C ALA A 417 -46.15 -12.42 -68.54
N PRO A 418 -46.34 -13.69 -69.02
CA PRO A 418 -45.38 -14.42 -69.84
C PRO A 418 -45.53 -14.17 -71.35
N SER A 419 -44.39 -14.18 -72.05
CA SER A 419 -44.28 -14.20 -73.50
C SER A 419 -44.24 -15.64 -74.01
N THR A 420 -45.16 -15.95 -74.92
CA THR A 420 -45.31 -17.20 -75.67
C THR A 420 -44.24 -17.35 -76.76
N ALA A 421 -43.49 -18.47 -76.77
CA ALA A 421 -42.81 -19.00 -77.97
C ALA A 421 -42.53 -20.50 -77.75
N GLN A 422 -43.40 -21.40 -78.21
CA GLN A 422 -43.45 -22.03 -79.53
C GLN A 422 -42.37 -23.10 -79.73
N ALA A 423 -42.85 -24.34 -79.78
CA ALA A 423 -42.10 -25.57 -80.01
C ALA A 423 -41.86 -25.82 -81.52
N ALA A 424 -40.64 -26.21 -81.86
CA ALA A 424 -40.25 -27.06 -82.98
C ALA A 424 -38.87 -27.64 -82.59
N GLY A 425 -38.56 -28.93 -82.62
CA GLY A 425 -39.07 -30.00 -83.44
C GLY A 425 -37.91 -30.57 -84.27
N GLY A 426 -37.33 -31.69 -83.83
CA GLY A 426 -36.86 -32.76 -84.73
C GLY A 426 -35.46 -32.67 -85.38
N SER A 427 -34.58 -33.53 -84.86
CA SER A 427 -33.85 -34.59 -85.58
C SER A 427 -32.63 -34.34 -86.48
N VAL A 428 -31.68 -35.26 -86.24
CA VAL A 428 -30.48 -35.73 -86.96
C VAL A 428 -29.19 -34.95 -86.75
#